data_AF-A0A6P0PZX3-F1
#
_entry.id   AF-A0A6P0PZX3-F1
#
_cell.length_a   1.000
_cell.length_b   1.000
_cell.length_c   1.000
_cell.angle_alpha   90.00
_cell.angle_beta   90.00
_cell.angle_gamma   90.00
#
_symmetry.space_group_name_H-M   'P 1'
#
loop_
_entity.id
_entity.type
_entity.pdbx_description
1 polymer ?
#
loop_
_entity_poly.entity_id
_entity_poly.type
_entity_poly.pdbx_seq_one_letter_code
_entity_poly.pdbx_strand_id
1 'polypeptide(L)'
;MTTLVFVHGTGVRQAAYEQTFKIVEGFVTKQRPDITVVPCFWGEQFGSKLNAEGASIPLYDATLALDQGEEEDQTIILWQELYRNPLYELGLLSFKPRTGGDSNPFGEQPGDQLHDRLLDLIPTGELQEKLQAAGIAEVFDQARRHVTRSAVYQEVLNQVSDSDSDCYDTIARAIVAQAIFDSQQHHHGFILPDPELRDQLVKSLSNALGKEEDLGLGDWIQKPLSLLAGPATAWVRSKRGAITEANTPTPGDIILYQSRGHKIRDFIQKTIEDAEPPVVILAHSLGGIACVDLLVTEPMAQVTLLITVGSQAPFLYEINGLYSLEFGQPLPDFFPEWLNIYDSRDFLSYIGATLFPNKVQDVLVDSKQPFPQAHSAYWTNPATWKAIIPRLP
;
A
#
# COMPACT_ATOMS: atom_id res chain seq x y z
N MET A 1 -4.54 44.38 11.06
CA MET A 1 -5.43 43.20 11.02
C MET A 1 -4.54 41.96 11.10
N THR A 2 -5.04 40.83 11.61
CA THR A 2 -4.25 39.57 11.63
C THR A 2 -4.43 38.83 10.31
N THR A 3 -3.34 38.32 9.74
CA THR A 3 -3.41 37.48 8.53
C THR A 3 -3.23 36.01 8.87
N LEU A 4 -4.11 35.15 8.39
CA LEU A 4 -3.97 33.69 8.45
C LEU A 4 -3.56 33.16 7.08
N VAL A 5 -2.32 32.71 6.95
CA VAL A 5 -1.80 32.09 5.71
C VAL A 5 -2.13 30.60 5.73
N PHE A 6 -2.96 30.16 4.78
CA PHE A 6 -3.31 28.75 4.63
C PHE A 6 -2.35 28.04 3.66
N VAL A 7 -1.60 27.05 4.17
CA VAL A 7 -0.62 26.29 3.40
C VAL A 7 -1.06 24.83 3.31
N HIS A 8 -1.45 24.38 2.12
CA HIS A 8 -1.78 22.97 1.90
C HIS A 8 -0.53 22.17 1.50
N GLY A 9 -0.51 20.88 1.84
CA GLY A 9 0.69 20.05 1.69
C GLY A 9 0.87 19.32 0.39
N THR A 10 0.00 19.47 -0.59
CA THR A 10 0.15 18.73 -1.84
C THR A 10 -0.15 19.65 -3.00
N GLY A 11 0.47 19.38 -4.14
CA GLY A 11 0.04 19.76 -5.47
C GLY A 11 -1.27 19.07 -5.86
N VAL A 12 -2.23 19.00 -4.93
CA VAL A 12 -3.62 18.69 -5.25
C VAL A 12 -4.06 19.59 -6.39
N ARG A 13 -4.84 19.02 -7.31
CA ARG A 13 -5.39 19.77 -8.43
C ARG A 13 -6.05 21.04 -7.90
N GLN A 14 -5.78 22.17 -8.54
CA GLN A 14 -6.20 23.51 -8.12
C GLN A 14 -7.64 23.57 -7.58
N ALA A 15 -8.59 22.89 -8.24
CA ALA A 15 -9.99 22.83 -7.81
C ALA A 15 -10.19 22.27 -6.37
N ALA A 16 -9.45 21.23 -5.97
CA ALA A 16 -9.55 20.64 -4.64
C ALA A 16 -8.94 21.55 -3.56
N TYR A 17 -7.84 22.23 -3.90
CA TYR A 17 -7.27 23.26 -3.04
C TYR A 17 -8.26 24.41 -2.83
N GLU A 18 -8.82 24.95 -3.91
CA GLU A 18 -9.78 26.06 -3.86
C GLU A 18 -11.04 25.71 -3.06
N GLN A 19 -11.55 24.49 -3.19
CA GLN A 19 -12.68 24.03 -2.39
C GLN A 19 -12.34 24.00 -0.89
N THR A 20 -11.17 23.47 -0.55
CA THR A 20 -10.69 23.43 0.85
C THR A 20 -10.48 24.83 1.40
N PHE A 21 -9.83 25.70 0.62
CA PHE A 21 -9.60 27.09 0.97
C PHE A 21 -10.91 27.83 1.26
N LYS A 22 -11.92 27.67 0.40
CA LYS A 22 -13.25 28.27 0.62
C LYS A 22 -13.92 27.81 1.91
N ILE A 23 -13.73 26.54 2.29
CA ILE A 23 -14.25 26.01 3.56
C ILE A 23 -13.52 26.69 4.73
N VAL A 24 -12.18 26.71 4.69
CA VAL A 24 -11.33 27.33 5.71
C VAL A 24 -11.66 28.82 5.87
N GLU A 25 -11.63 29.58 4.78
CA GLU A 25 -11.96 30.99 4.73
C GLU A 25 -13.38 31.26 5.25
N GLY A 26 -14.35 30.44 4.86
CA GLY A 26 -15.74 30.56 5.33
C GLY A 26 -15.88 30.36 6.84
N PHE A 27 -15.19 29.37 7.42
CA PHE A 27 -15.22 29.13 8.87
C PHE A 27 -14.52 30.23 9.67
N VAL A 28 -13.37 30.71 9.19
CA VAL A 28 -12.62 31.79 9.86
C VAL A 28 -13.41 33.09 9.76
N THR A 29 -13.81 33.53 8.57
CA THR A 29 -14.54 34.80 8.37
C THR A 29 -15.84 34.86 9.17
N LYS A 30 -16.55 33.73 9.30
CA LYS A 30 -17.79 33.65 10.08
C LYS A 30 -17.57 33.86 11.59
N GLN A 31 -16.43 33.43 12.14
CA GLN A 31 -16.15 33.46 13.59
C GLN A 31 -15.21 34.60 13.98
N ARG A 32 -14.35 35.04 13.06
CA ARG A 32 -13.31 36.06 13.20
C ARG A 32 -13.23 36.92 11.93
N PRO A 33 -14.23 37.81 11.71
CA PRO A 33 -14.28 38.66 10.51
C PRO A 33 -13.15 39.71 10.46
N ASP A 34 -12.40 39.87 11.55
CA ASP A 34 -11.22 40.71 11.69
C ASP A 34 -9.93 40.07 11.15
N ILE A 35 -9.98 38.79 10.76
CA ILE A 35 -8.86 38.03 10.22
C ILE A 35 -9.00 37.90 8.71
N THR A 36 -7.93 38.23 7.98
CA THR A 36 -7.84 37.97 6.54
C THR A 36 -7.19 36.62 6.31
N VAL A 37 -7.82 35.75 5.51
CA VAL A 37 -7.26 34.45 5.14
C VAL A 37 -6.60 34.57 3.76
N VAL A 38 -5.32 34.21 3.67
CA VAL A 38 -4.52 34.28 2.44
C VAL A 38 -4.17 32.88 1.96
N PRO A 39 -4.39 32.53 0.68
CA PRO A 39 -4.01 31.24 0.15
C PRO A 39 -2.50 31.17 -0.14
N CYS A 40 -1.86 30.05 0.20
CA CYS A 40 -0.51 29.70 -0.24
C CYS A 40 -0.55 28.41 -1.08
N PHE A 41 -0.78 28.56 -2.39
CA PHE A 41 -0.87 27.46 -3.34
C PHE A 41 0.41 27.29 -4.17
N TRP A 42 1.41 26.63 -3.61
CA TRP A 42 2.68 26.33 -4.30
C TRP A 42 2.58 25.18 -5.31
N GLY A 43 1.52 24.36 -5.20
CA GLY A 43 1.37 23.08 -5.89
C GLY A 43 1.41 23.15 -7.42
N GLU A 44 0.83 24.17 -8.04
CA GLU A 44 0.82 24.31 -9.50
C GLU A 44 2.21 24.61 -10.07
N GLN A 45 2.95 25.49 -9.42
CA GLN A 45 4.24 25.96 -9.92
C GLN A 45 5.39 25.03 -9.55
N PHE A 46 5.35 24.45 -8.34
CA PHE A 46 6.47 23.69 -7.75
C PHE A 46 6.13 22.26 -7.39
N GLY A 47 4.88 21.81 -7.57
CA GLY A 47 4.50 20.42 -7.38
C GLY A 47 5.12 19.48 -8.41
N SER A 48 5.11 18.20 -8.07
CA SER A 48 5.58 17.12 -8.92
C SER A 48 4.66 16.95 -10.15
N LYS A 49 5.29 16.69 -11.29
CA LYS A 49 4.60 16.43 -12.57
C LYS A 49 5.44 15.54 -13.46
N LEU A 50 4.78 14.88 -14.42
CA LEU A 50 5.45 14.11 -15.46
C LEU A 50 6.09 15.07 -16.49
N ASN A 51 7.30 15.54 -16.21
CA ASN A 51 8.00 16.53 -17.05
C ASN A 51 8.30 16.05 -18.48
N ALA A 52 8.33 14.73 -18.69
CA ALA A 52 8.51 14.10 -20.00
C ALA A 52 7.27 13.28 -20.40
N GLU A 53 6.08 13.70 -19.96
CA GLU A 53 4.78 13.16 -20.40
C GLU A 53 4.69 11.62 -20.30
N GLY A 54 5.25 11.04 -19.24
CA GLY A 54 5.19 9.59 -19.02
C GLY A 54 6.21 8.78 -19.81
N ALA A 55 7.23 9.38 -20.45
CA ALA A 55 8.28 8.65 -21.18
C ALA A 55 9.05 7.59 -20.36
N SER A 56 9.02 7.69 -19.03
CA SER A 56 9.60 6.67 -18.12
C SER A 56 8.64 5.51 -17.80
N ILE A 57 7.38 5.59 -18.23
CA ILE A 57 6.34 4.61 -17.96
C ILE A 57 6.27 3.66 -19.17
N PRO A 58 6.58 2.36 -19.01
CA PRO A 58 6.49 1.41 -20.10
C PRO A 58 5.09 1.39 -20.71
N LEU A 59 5.03 1.43 -22.04
CA LEU A 59 3.81 1.37 -22.85
C LEU A 59 2.83 2.55 -22.64
N TYR A 60 3.25 3.68 -22.07
CA TYR A 60 2.37 4.82 -21.76
C TYR A 60 1.42 5.21 -22.90
N ASP A 61 1.94 5.41 -24.12
CA ASP A 61 1.12 5.79 -25.28
C ASP A 61 0.19 4.65 -25.77
N ALA A 62 0.65 3.41 -25.66
CA ALA A 62 -0.14 2.24 -26.02
C ALA A 62 -1.31 2.02 -25.03
N THR A 63 -1.12 2.37 -23.76
CA THR A 63 -2.16 2.27 -22.72
C THR A 63 -3.35 3.24 -22.92
N LEU A 64 -3.16 4.34 -23.65
CA LEU A 64 -4.25 5.27 -23.97
C LEU A 64 -5.15 4.79 -25.13
N ALA A 65 -4.70 3.81 -25.93
CA ALA A 65 -5.35 3.39 -27.18
C ALA A 65 -5.73 1.90 -27.25
N LEU A 66 -5.48 1.11 -26.20
CA LEU A 66 -5.71 -0.35 -26.21
C LEU A 66 -6.95 -0.73 -25.38
N ASP A 67 -8.05 -1.00 -26.09
CA ASP A 67 -9.21 -1.76 -25.60
C ASP A 67 -9.01 -3.29 -25.73
N GLN A 68 -7.85 -3.72 -26.23
CA GLN A 68 -7.52 -5.13 -26.45
C GLN A 68 -6.27 -5.48 -25.65
N GLY A 69 -6.47 -5.90 -24.40
CA GLY A 69 -5.39 -6.48 -23.60
C GLY A 69 -4.90 -7.76 -24.27
N GLU A 70 -3.58 -7.91 -24.39
CA GLU A 70 -2.99 -9.23 -24.62
C GLU A 70 -3.50 -10.16 -23.51
N GLU A 71 -4.01 -11.33 -23.90
CA GLU A 71 -4.37 -12.38 -22.94
C GLU A 71 -3.14 -12.69 -22.08
N GLU A 72 -3.25 -12.42 -20.79
CA GLU A 72 -2.17 -12.70 -19.85
C GLU A 72 -1.99 -14.21 -19.73
N ASP A 73 -0.74 -14.67 -19.60
CA ASP A 73 -0.43 -16.08 -19.43
C ASP A 73 -1.24 -16.63 -18.24
N GLN A 74 -2.09 -17.62 -18.51
CA GLN A 74 -2.99 -18.21 -17.52
C GLN A 74 -2.21 -18.75 -16.30
N THR A 75 -0.96 -19.15 -16.49
CA THR A 75 -0.06 -19.58 -15.41
C THR A 75 0.23 -18.46 -14.43
N ILE A 76 0.39 -17.22 -14.91
CA ILE A 76 0.61 -16.04 -14.06
C ILE A 76 -0.64 -15.75 -13.23
N ILE A 77 -1.82 -15.80 -13.86
CA ILE A 77 -3.11 -15.61 -13.18
C ILE A 77 -3.32 -16.68 -12.10
N LEU A 78 -2.99 -17.95 -12.40
CA LEU A 78 -3.08 -19.04 -11.43
C LEU A 78 -2.26 -18.74 -10.18
N TRP A 79 -0.99 -18.40 -10.36
CA TRP A 79 -0.08 -18.16 -9.25
C TRP A 79 -0.44 -16.89 -8.46
N GLN A 80 -0.98 -15.87 -9.12
CA GLN A 80 -1.52 -14.70 -8.42
C GLN A 80 -2.63 -15.08 -7.45
N GLU A 81 -3.54 -15.97 -7.84
CA GLU A 81 -4.61 -16.44 -6.94
C GLU A 81 -4.06 -17.39 -5.87
N LEU A 82 -3.12 -18.28 -6.20
CA LEU A 82 -2.48 -19.19 -5.24
C LEU A 82 -1.69 -18.44 -4.16
N TYR A 83 -1.04 -17.32 -4.46
CA TYR A 83 -0.36 -16.50 -3.46
C TYR A 83 -1.32 -15.84 -2.47
N ARG A 84 -2.59 -15.65 -2.85
CA ARG A 84 -3.63 -15.10 -1.97
C ARG A 84 -4.39 -16.19 -1.23
N ASN A 85 -4.65 -17.30 -1.91
CA ASN A 85 -5.38 -18.45 -1.41
C ASN A 85 -4.72 -19.73 -1.94
N PRO A 86 -3.84 -20.38 -1.15
CA PRO A 86 -3.15 -21.61 -1.57
C PRO A 86 -4.07 -22.77 -1.95
N LEU A 87 -5.33 -22.79 -1.48
CA LEU A 87 -6.31 -23.83 -1.77
C LEU A 87 -7.20 -23.52 -2.98
N TYR A 88 -6.96 -22.40 -3.67
CA TYR A 88 -7.80 -21.91 -4.76
C TYR A 88 -8.06 -22.97 -5.85
N GLU A 89 -6.98 -23.57 -6.35
CA GLU A 89 -7.05 -24.53 -7.45
C GLU A 89 -7.67 -25.87 -7.02
N LEU A 90 -7.42 -26.31 -5.78
CA LEU A 90 -8.11 -27.46 -5.19
C LEU A 90 -9.62 -27.22 -5.12
N GLY A 91 -10.03 -25.98 -4.83
CA GLY A 91 -11.44 -25.58 -4.81
C GLY A 91 -12.09 -25.71 -6.17
N LEU A 92 -11.39 -25.35 -7.25
CA LEU A 92 -11.89 -25.56 -8.60
C LEU A 92 -12.00 -27.05 -8.94
N LEU A 93 -11.00 -27.85 -8.56
CA LEU A 93 -11.01 -29.30 -8.77
C LEU A 93 -12.17 -29.99 -8.06
N SER A 94 -12.53 -29.56 -6.84
CA SER A 94 -13.58 -30.24 -6.09
C SER A 94 -14.98 -30.13 -6.71
N PHE A 95 -15.18 -29.21 -7.66
CA PHE A 95 -16.41 -29.11 -8.46
C PHE A 95 -16.40 -29.96 -9.75
N LYS A 96 -15.32 -30.69 -10.06
CA LYS A 96 -15.23 -31.54 -11.26
C LYS A 96 -16.21 -32.73 -11.14
N PRO A 97 -17.08 -32.95 -12.14
CA PRO A 97 -17.96 -34.12 -12.15
C PRO A 97 -17.14 -35.41 -12.22
N ARG A 98 -17.48 -36.42 -11.42
CA ARG A 98 -16.86 -37.75 -11.49
C ARG A 98 -16.98 -38.33 -12.90
N THR A 99 -15.85 -38.50 -13.59
CA THR A 99 -15.78 -39.29 -14.82
C THR A 99 -15.69 -40.76 -14.40
N GLY A 100 -16.76 -41.51 -14.69
CA GLY A 100 -16.99 -42.83 -14.13
C GLY A 100 -15.89 -43.86 -14.42
N GLY A 101 -15.50 -44.57 -13.36
CA GLY A 101 -14.90 -45.89 -13.37
C GLY A 101 -15.48 -46.68 -12.21
N ASP A 102 -15.73 -47.98 -12.40
CA ASP A 102 -16.23 -48.87 -11.36
C ASP A 102 -15.22 -48.95 -10.21
N SER A 103 -15.35 -48.07 -9.22
CA SER A 103 -14.58 -48.16 -7.98
C SER A 103 -15.01 -49.43 -7.26
N ASN A 104 -14.07 -50.35 -7.05
CA ASN A 104 -14.29 -51.50 -6.19
C ASN A 104 -14.45 -50.97 -4.74
N PRO A 105 -15.65 -51.06 -4.13
CA PRO A 105 -15.88 -50.51 -2.79
C PRO A 105 -15.10 -51.23 -1.67
N PHE A 106 -14.39 -52.31 -2.01
CA PHE A 106 -13.56 -53.10 -1.10
C PHE A 106 -12.06 -53.06 -1.46
N GLY A 107 -11.66 -52.30 -2.47
CA GLY A 107 -10.26 -52.07 -2.83
C GLY A 107 -9.74 -50.75 -2.25
N GLU A 108 -8.43 -50.65 -2.05
CA GLU A 108 -7.76 -49.39 -1.76
C GLU A 108 -7.98 -48.41 -2.91
N GLN A 109 -8.49 -47.21 -2.63
CA GLN A 109 -8.79 -46.24 -3.68
C GLN A 109 -7.52 -45.51 -4.10
N PRO A 110 -7.42 -45.04 -5.36
CA PRO A 110 -6.27 -44.23 -5.82
C PRO A 110 -6.04 -42.98 -4.95
N GLY A 111 -7.12 -42.38 -4.45
CA GLY A 111 -7.05 -41.28 -3.49
C GLY A 111 -6.44 -41.66 -2.14
N ASP A 112 -6.70 -42.88 -1.65
CA ASP A 112 -6.11 -43.37 -0.39
C ASP A 112 -4.59 -43.57 -0.55
N GLN A 113 -4.16 -44.16 -1.67
CA GLN A 113 -2.73 -44.33 -1.97
C GLN A 113 -2.00 -43.00 -2.09
N LEU A 114 -2.61 -42.02 -2.76
CA LEU A 114 -2.07 -40.66 -2.85
C LEU A 114 -1.99 -39.99 -1.47
N HIS A 115 -3.04 -40.16 -0.64
CA HIS A 115 -3.07 -39.62 0.70
C HIS A 115 -1.95 -40.20 1.56
N ASP A 116 -1.77 -41.52 1.55
CA ASP A 116 -0.74 -42.22 2.33
C ASP A 116 0.66 -41.82 1.87
N ARG A 117 0.92 -41.77 0.55
CA ARG A 117 2.19 -41.27 0.01
C ARG A 117 2.48 -39.84 0.46
N LEU A 118 1.46 -38.98 0.47
CA LEU A 118 1.63 -37.61 0.90
C LEU A 118 1.84 -37.53 2.42
N LEU A 119 1.19 -38.38 3.22
CA LEU A 119 1.36 -38.44 4.66
C LEU A 119 2.77 -38.89 5.07
N ASP A 120 3.29 -39.90 4.38
CA ASP A 120 4.60 -40.52 4.61
C ASP A 120 5.74 -39.82 3.86
N LEU A 121 5.45 -38.77 3.09
CA LEU A 121 6.45 -38.03 2.33
C LEU A 121 7.48 -37.38 3.27
N ILE A 122 8.70 -37.95 3.25
CA ILE A 122 9.89 -37.33 3.83
C ILE A 122 10.71 -36.77 2.67
N PRO A 123 10.83 -35.43 2.54
CA PRO A 123 11.64 -34.83 1.48
C PRO A 123 13.09 -35.30 1.57
N THR A 124 13.62 -35.84 0.47
CA THR A 124 15.01 -36.29 0.36
C THR A 124 15.56 -35.95 -1.03
N GLY A 125 16.88 -36.00 -1.20
CA GLY A 125 17.54 -35.74 -2.47
C GLY A 125 17.17 -34.39 -3.08
N GLU A 126 16.83 -34.39 -4.36
CA GLU A 126 16.52 -33.19 -5.15
C GLU A 126 15.37 -32.34 -4.55
N LEU A 127 14.34 -32.97 -3.99
CA LEU A 127 13.22 -32.25 -3.37
C LEU A 127 13.69 -31.49 -2.12
N GLN A 128 14.51 -32.13 -1.28
CA GLN A 128 15.04 -31.49 -0.07
C GLN A 128 16.01 -30.35 -0.41
N GLU A 129 16.87 -30.53 -1.41
CA GLU A 129 17.79 -29.50 -1.89
C GLU A 129 17.03 -28.27 -2.40
N LYS A 130 15.97 -28.48 -3.21
CA LYS A 130 15.13 -27.39 -3.70
C LYS A 130 14.37 -26.71 -2.58
N LEU A 131 13.80 -27.44 -1.62
CA LEU A 131 13.14 -26.85 -0.45
C LEU A 131 14.09 -25.98 0.39
N GLN A 132 15.37 -26.37 0.49
CA GLN A 132 16.39 -25.58 1.18
C GLN A 132 16.79 -24.34 0.38
N ALA A 133 17.07 -24.47 -0.92
CA ALA A 133 17.37 -23.34 -1.81
C ALA A 133 16.23 -22.32 -1.81
N ALA A 134 15.01 -22.82 -1.71
CA ALA A 134 13.77 -22.06 -1.62
C ALA A 134 13.54 -21.41 -0.25
N GLY A 135 14.27 -21.82 0.81
CA GLY A 135 14.09 -21.29 2.16
C GLY A 135 12.77 -21.67 2.82
N ILE A 136 12.11 -22.74 2.36
CA ILE A 136 10.83 -23.22 2.94
C ILE A 136 10.90 -24.63 3.53
N ALA A 137 12.10 -25.23 3.57
CA ALA A 137 12.29 -26.56 4.13
C ALA A 137 11.70 -26.71 5.55
N GLU A 138 11.84 -25.68 6.39
CA GLU A 138 11.36 -25.72 7.78
C GLU A 138 9.83 -25.65 7.90
N VAL A 139 9.17 -24.94 6.97
CA VAL A 139 7.71 -24.76 6.98
C VAL A 139 6.98 -25.78 6.11
N PHE A 140 7.70 -26.56 5.30
CA PHE A 140 7.12 -27.49 4.34
C PHE A 140 6.15 -28.48 4.98
N ASP A 141 6.54 -29.09 6.11
CA ASP A 141 5.69 -30.07 6.78
C ASP A 141 4.41 -29.44 7.37
N GLN A 142 4.52 -28.21 7.88
CA GLN A 142 3.36 -27.45 8.35
C GLN A 142 2.40 -27.14 7.18
N ALA A 143 2.93 -26.66 6.06
CA ALA A 143 2.16 -26.35 4.87
C ALA A 143 1.44 -27.58 4.31
N ARG A 144 2.15 -28.71 4.20
CA ARG A 144 1.58 -30.01 3.83
C ARG A 144 0.42 -30.42 4.75
N ARG A 145 0.60 -30.27 6.07
CA ARG A 145 -0.45 -30.54 7.07
C ARG A 145 -1.64 -29.60 6.94
N HIS A 146 -1.42 -28.33 6.60
CA HIS A 146 -2.50 -27.37 6.39
C HIS A 146 -3.36 -27.78 5.18
N VAL A 147 -2.73 -28.10 4.05
CA VAL A 147 -3.45 -28.53 2.84
C VAL A 147 -4.22 -29.82 3.08
N THR A 148 -3.58 -30.84 3.65
CA THR A 148 -4.20 -32.16 3.89
C THR A 148 -5.37 -32.15 4.89
N ARG A 149 -5.40 -31.17 5.80
CA ARG A 149 -6.50 -30.99 6.75
C ARG A 149 -7.67 -30.17 6.20
N SER A 150 -7.53 -29.60 5.00
CA SER A 150 -8.60 -28.80 4.40
C SER A 150 -9.75 -29.68 3.90
N ALA A 151 -10.99 -29.19 4.05
CA ALA A 151 -12.17 -29.90 3.53
C ALA A 151 -12.09 -30.10 2.00
N VAL A 152 -11.59 -29.07 1.30
CA VAL A 152 -11.44 -29.07 -0.16
C VAL A 152 -10.48 -30.16 -0.63
N TYR A 153 -9.36 -30.38 0.07
CA TYR A 153 -8.45 -31.48 -0.23
C TYR A 153 -9.13 -32.84 -0.11
N GLN A 154 -9.95 -33.05 0.93
CA GLN A 154 -10.70 -34.29 1.13
C GLN A 154 -11.72 -34.52 0.00
N GLU A 155 -12.37 -33.47 -0.47
CA GLU A 155 -13.28 -33.55 -1.62
C GLU A 155 -12.54 -33.94 -2.91
N VAL A 156 -11.34 -33.38 -3.14
CA VAL A 156 -10.49 -33.71 -4.29
C VAL A 156 -10.01 -35.16 -4.23
N LEU A 157 -9.57 -35.64 -3.06
CA LEU A 157 -9.13 -37.05 -2.89
C LEU A 157 -10.21 -38.06 -3.30
N ASN A 158 -11.47 -37.78 -2.94
CA ASN A 158 -12.61 -38.63 -3.29
C ASN A 158 -12.92 -38.68 -4.81
N GLN A 159 -12.28 -37.82 -5.60
CA GLN A 159 -12.46 -37.69 -7.04
C GLN A 159 -11.26 -38.22 -7.85
N VAL A 160 -10.16 -38.60 -7.18
CA VAL A 160 -8.95 -39.09 -7.84
C VAL A 160 -9.22 -40.40 -8.56
N SER A 161 -8.87 -40.46 -9.84
CA SER A 161 -8.84 -41.68 -10.65
C SER A 161 -7.40 -42.03 -11.05
N ASP A 162 -7.15 -43.29 -11.42
CA ASP A 162 -5.84 -43.77 -11.88
C ASP A 162 -5.29 -42.99 -13.10
N SER A 163 -6.15 -42.27 -13.82
CA SER A 163 -5.79 -41.46 -15.00
C SER A 163 -5.66 -39.96 -14.75
N ASP A 164 -5.90 -39.45 -13.53
CA ASP A 164 -5.89 -38.00 -13.24
C ASP A 164 -4.48 -37.49 -12.84
N SER A 165 -3.58 -37.35 -13.81
CA SER A 165 -2.24 -36.76 -13.62
C SER A 165 -2.27 -35.30 -13.11
N ASP A 166 -3.36 -34.57 -13.39
CA ASP A 166 -3.56 -33.18 -12.98
C ASP A 166 -3.70 -33.02 -11.46
N CYS A 167 -4.22 -34.04 -10.76
CA CYS A 167 -4.45 -33.94 -9.31
C CYS A 167 -3.14 -33.80 -8.52
N TYR A 168 -2.10 -34.51 -8.94
CA TYR A 168 -0.77 -34.46 -8.34
C TYR A 168 -0.17 -33.05 -8.42
N ASP A 169 -0.28 -32.41 -9.58
CA ASP A 169 0.24 -31.05 -9.81
C ASP A 169 -0.53 -30.00 -9.02
N THR A 170 -1.86 -30.11 -8.93
CA THR A 170 -2.66 -29.17 -8.15
C THR A 170 -2.38 -29.30 -6.65
N ILE A 171 -2.26 -30.53 -6.13
CA ILE A 171 -1.88 -30.75 -4.73
C ILE A 171 -0.47 -30.21 -4.46
N ALA A 172 0.47 -30.47 -5.37
CA ALA A 172 1.84 -29.96 -5.26
C ALA A 172 1.87 -28.43 -5.28
N ARG A 173 1.16 -27.77 -6.21
CA ARG A 173 1.01 -26.31 -6.25
C ARG A 173 0.41 -25.76 -4.97
N ALA A 174 -0.66 -26.38 -4.44
CA ALA A 174 -1.28 -25.94 -3.20
C ALA A 174 -0.32 -26.00 -2.00
N ILE A 175 0.49 -27.07 -1.89
CA ILE A 175 1.47 -27.22 -0.80
C ILE A 175 2.61 -26.21 -0.95
N VAL A 176 3.13 -26.01 -2.17
CA VAL A 176 4.18 -25.02 -2.42
C VAL A 176 3.66 -23.61 -2.15
N ALA A 177 2.46 -23.26 -2.63
CA ALA A 177 1.81 -21.98 -2.36
C ALA A 177 1.56 -21.77 -0.86
N GLN A 178 1.15 -22.80 -0.13
CA GLN A 178 0.95 -22.73 1.31
C GLN A 178 2.27 -22.55 2.07
N ALA A 179 3.34 -23.22 1.64
CA ALA A 179 4.66 -23.06 2.25
C ALA A 179 5.22 -21.65 2.03
N ILE A 180 4.98 -21.07 0.84
CA ILE A 180 5.29 -19.66 0.56
C ILE A 180 4.48 -18.74 1.47
N PHE A 181 3.16 -18.95 1.57
CA PHE A 181 2.26 -18.16 2.40
C PHE A 181 2.67 -18.20 3.88
N ASP A 182 2.94 -19.40 4.42
CA ASP A 182 3.36 -19.59 5.81
C ASP A 182 4.72 -18.93 6.08
N SER A 183 5.66 -19.00 5.12
CA SER A 183 6.98 -18.36 5.24
C SER A 183 6.90 -16.83 5.21
N GLN A 184 5.97 -16.24 4.44
CA GLN A 184 5.71 -14.78 4.44
C GLN A 184 5.23 -14.27 5.80
N GLN A 185 4.34 -15.00 6.47
CA GLN A 185 3.82 -14.63 7.79
C GLN A 185 4.91 -14.61 8.87
N HIS A 186 6.00 -15.35 8.66
CA HIS A 186 7.11 -15.47 9.60
C HIS A 186 8.39 -14.75 9.13
N HIS A 187 8.33 -13.94 8.05
CA HIS A 187 9.45 -13.17 7.48
C HIS A 187 10.67 -14.01 7.02
N HIS A 188 10.46 -15.20 6.46
CA HIS A 188 11.55 -16.15 6.13
C HIS A 188 11.62 -16.65 4.65
N GLY A 189 10.99 -16.01 3.66
CA GLY A 189 10.83 -16.61 2.31
C GLY A 189 11.62 -15.98 1.15
N PHE A 190 12.42 -16.79 0.42
CA PHE A 190 13.18 -16.39 -0.79
C PHE A 190 12.57 -16.87 -2.13
N ILE A 191 11.46 -17.64 -2.13
CA ILE A 191 10.92 -18.30 -3.35
C ILE A 191 10.19 -17.36 -4.31
N LEU A 192 9.42 -16.42 -3.78
CA LEU A 192 8.54 -15.55 -4.56
C LEU A 192 9.20 -14.88 -5.79
N PRO A 193 10.47 -14.45 -5.75
CA PRO A 193 11.12 -13.86 -6.92
C PRO A 193 11.63 -14.86 -7.97
N ASP A 194 11.63 -16.17 -7.72
CA ASP A 194 12.20 -17.19 -8.62
C ASP A 194 11.10 -18.16 -9.14
N PRO A 195 10.46 -17.84 -10.28
CA PRO A 195 9.41 -18.68 -10.84
C PRO A 195 9.93 -20.04 -11.31
N GLU A 196 11.19 -20.13 -11.78
CA GLU A 196 11.79 -21.38 -12.22
C GLU A 196 11.98 -22.35 -11.05
N LEU A 197 12.51 -21.90 -9.92
CA LEU A 197 12.69 -22.71 -8.71
C LEU A 197 11.34 -23.17 -8.15
N ARG A 198 10.34 -22.29 -8.14
CA ARG A 198 8.96 -22.61 -7.74
C ARG A 198 8.39 -23.74 -8.60
N ASP A 199 8.47 -23.61 -9.92
CA ASP A 199 7.89 -24.58 -10.85
C ASP A 199 8.66 -25.92 -10.83
N GLN A 200 9.98 -25.88 -10.66
CA GLN A 200 10.79 -27.06 -10.42
C GLN A 200 10.45 -27.78 -9.11
N LEU A 201 10.11 -27.03 -8.06
CA LEU A 201 9.71 -27.59 -6.77
C LEU A 201 8.35 -28.27 -6.86
N VAL A 202 7.38 -27.64 -7.53
CA VAL A 202 6.09 -28.26 -7.84
C VAL A 202 6.30 -29.57 -8.60
N LYS A 203 7.12 -29.57 -9.65
CA LYS A 203 7.44 -30.78 -10.42
C LYS A 203 8.09 -31.86 -9.56
N SER A 204 9.09 -31.52 -8.75
CA SER A 204 9.75 -32.48 -7.84
C SER A 204 8.78 -33.06 -6.82
N LEU A 205 7.83 -32.25 -6.32
CA LEU A 205 6.80 -32.71 -5.39
C LEU A 205 5.78 -33.62 -6.09
N SER A 206 5.25 -33.24 -7.25
CA SER A 206 4.36 -34.10 -8.04
C SER A 206 4.98 -35.47 -8.34
N ASN A 207 6.25 -35.48 -8.72
CA ASN A 207 7.00 -36.72 -8.98
C ASN A 207 7.14 -37.56 -7.71
N ALA A 208 7.42 -36.94 -6.56
CA ALA A 208 7.51 -37.63 -5.28
C ALA A 208 6.18 -38.25 -4.82
N LEU A 209 5.05 -37.70 -5.29
CA LEU A 209 3.71 -38.26 -5.05
C LEU A 209 3.36 -39.42 -6.03
N GLY A 210 4.21 -39.65 -7.02
CA GLY A 210 4.11 -40.77 -7.95
C GLY A 210 3.41 -40.45 -9.27
N LYS A 211 3.49 -39.20 -9.73
CA LYS A 211 3.11 -38.83 -11.10
C LYS A 211 4.01 -39.58 -12.10
N GLU A 212 3.41 -40.37 -12.99
CA GLU A 212 4.12 -40.98 -14.14
C GLU A 212 4.43 -39.91 -15.20
N GLU A 213 5.51 -40.08 -15.97
CA GLU A 213 5.97 -39.11 -16.97
C GLU A 213 4.96 -38.98 -18.13
N ASP A 214 4.00 -38.06 -17.99
CA ASP A 214 3.17 -37.59 -19.09
C ASP A 214 3.40 -36.09 -19.36
N LEU A 215 3.54 -35.77 -20.65
CA LEU A 215 3.81 -34.45 -21.20
C LEU A 215 2.49 -33.67 -21.41
N GLY A 216 2.08 -32.89 -20.41
CA GLY A 216 1.06 -31.85 -20.59
C GLY A 216 0.40 -31.40 -19.30
N LEU A 217 0.24 -30.09 -19.11
CA LEU A 217 -0.77 -29.53 -18.20
C LEU A 217 -2.14 -29.81 -18.82
N GLY A 218 -3.06 -30.48 -18.12
CA GLY A 218 -4.38 -30.79 -18.65
C GLY A 218 -5.20 -29.53 -19.00
N ASP A 219 -5.78 -29.54 -20.20
CA ASP A 219 -6.63 -28.47 -20.80
C ASP A 219 -7.82 -28.01 -19.95
N TRP A 220 -8.16 -28.72 -18.87
CA TRP A 220 -9.42 -28.51 -18.14
C TRP A 220 -9.40 -27.27 -17.23
N ILE A 221 -8.22 -26.83 -16.75
CA ILE A 221 -8.05 -25.67 -15.85
C ILE A 221 -8.12 -24.34 -16.62
N GLN A 222 -7.89 -24.36 -17.94
CA GLN A 222 -7.86 -23.15 -18.76
C GLN A 222 -9.21 -22.41 -18.82
N LYS A 223 -10.33 -23.15 -18.74
CA LYS A 223 -11.69 -22.58 -18.80
C LYS A 223 -12.15 -21.82 -17.54
N PRO A 224 -11.97 -22.35 -16.30
CA PRO A 224 -12.29 -21.58 -15.11
C PRO A 224 -11.32 -20.41 -14.89
N LEU A 225 -10.04 -20.56 -15.27
CA LEU A 225 -9.08 -19.47 -15.16
C LEU A 225 -9.32 -18.35 -16.15
N SER A 226 -9.80 -18.62 -17.37
CA SER A 226 -10.13 -17.55 -18.33
C SER A 226 -11.28 -16.65 -17.86
N LEU A 227 -12.11 -17.11 -16.91
CA LEU A 227 -13.13 -16.30 -16.25
C LEU A 227 -12.57 -15.40 -15.13
N LEU A 228 -11.44 -15.80 -14.52
CA LEU A 228 -10.66 -14.99 -13.57
C LEU A 228 -9.58 -14.14 -14.24
N ALA A 229 -9.18 -14.48 -15.46
CA ALA A 229 -8.48 -13.62 -16.42
C ALA A 229 -9.32 -12.41 -16.85
N GLY A 230 -10.41 -12.13 -16.14
CA GLY A 230 -11.12 -10.88 -16.21
C GLY A 230 -10.16 -9.71 -16.04
N PRO A 231 -10.51 -8.54 -16.59
CA PRO A 231 -9.59 -7.53 -17.06
C PRO A 231 -8.52 -7.05 -16.07
N ALA A 232 -8.65 -7.26 -14.76
CA ALA A 232 -7.88 -6.61 -13.70
C ALA A 232 -6.36 -6.44 -13.94
N THR A 233 -5.57 -7.47 -14.27
CA THR A 233 -4.10 -7.33 -14.43
C THR A 233 -3.69 -6.80 -15.81
N ALA A 234 -4.29 -7.30 -16.90
CA ALA A 234 -4.11 -6.74 -18.24
C ALA A 234 -4.61 -5.28 -18.32
N TRP A 235 -5.64 -4.93 -17.55
CA TRP A 235 -6.21 -3.60 -17.35
C TRP A 235 -5.36 -2.72 -16.44
N VAL A 236 -4.69 -3.27 -15.43
CA VAL A 236 -3.68 -2.52 -14.64
C VAL A 236 -2.45 -2.21 -15.51
N ARG A 237 -2.03 -3.14 -16.38
CA ARG A 237 -1.01 -2.87 -17.41
C ARG A 237 -1.49 -1.85 -18.44
N SER A 238 -2.70 -2.00 -18.97
CA SER A 238 -3.30 -1.08 -19.95
C SER A 238 -3.83 0.22 -19.37
N LYS A 239 -3.80 0.41 -18.04
CA LYS A 239 -4.10 1.67 -17.34
C LYS A 239 -2.94 2.15 -16.49
N ARG A 240 -1.75 1.58 -16.65
CA ARG A 240 -0.56 1.95 -15.89
C ARG A 240 -0.26 3.43 -16.00
N GLY A 241 -0.44 4.04 -17.18
CA GLY A 241 -0.32 5.47 -17.39
C GLY A 241 -1.30 6.28 -16.54
N ALA A 242 -2.59 5.98 -16.64
CA ALA A 242 -3.65 6.66 -15.88
C ALA A 242 -3.56 6.43 -14.36
N ILE A 243 -3.17 5.24 -13.90
CA ILE A 243 -2.96 4.91 -12.48
C ILE A 243 -1.74 5.66 -11.94
N THR A 244 -0.66 5.72 -12.71
CA THR A 244 0.54 6.48 -12.33
C THR A 244 0.19 7.96 -12.27
N GLU A 245 -0.44 8.53 -13.29
CA GLU A 245 -0.85 9.94 -13.30
C GLU A 245 -1.81 10.31 -12.15
N ALA A 246 -2.75 9.43 -11.80
CA ALA A 246 -3.69 9.64 -10.69
C ALA A 246 -3.03 9.51 -9.29
N ASN A 247 -1.98 8.70 -9.14
CA ASN A 247 -1.31 8.45 -7.85
C ASN A 247 0.06 9.12 -7.70
N THR A 248 0.62 9.74 -8.75
CA THR A 248 1.93 10.42 -8.71
C THR A 248 1.97 11.68 -7.83
N PRO A 249 0.95 12.56 -7.81
CA PRO A 249 1.11 13.87 -7.20
C PRO A 249 1.49 13.82 -5.71
N THR A 250 0.77 13.06 -4.88
CA THR A 250 0.99 13.11 -3.43
C THR A 250 2.33 12.48 -2.98
N PRO A 251 2.69 11.23 -3.36
CA PRO A 251 4.00 10.68 -3.05
C PRO A 251 5.13 11.41 -3.78
N GLY A 252 4.88 11.86 -5.02
CA GLY A 252 5.84 12.62 -5.82
C GLY A 252 6.20 13.95 -5.19
N ASP A 253 5.23 14.67 -4.63
CA ASP A 253 5.46 15.94 -3.93
C ASP A 253 6.29 15.75 -2.67
N ILE A 254 6.06 14.67 -1.91
CA ILE A 254 6.86 14.35 -0.73
C ILE A 254 8.31 14.11 -1.13
N ILE A 255 8.56 13.29 -2.15
CA ILE A 255 9.92 13.01 -2.65
C ILE A 255 10.56 14.29 -3.20
N LEU A 256 9.82 15.08 -3.96
CA LEU A 256 10.30 16.34 -4.52
C LEU A 256 10.65 17.33 -3.42
N TYR A 257 9.81 17.46 -2.40
CA TYR A 257 10.05 18.34 -1.26
C TYR A 257 11.29 17.91 -0.47
N GLN A 258 11.37 16.62 -0.08
CA GLN A 258 12.50 16.11 0.70
C GLN A 258 13.82 16.24 -0.06
N SER A 259 13.81 16.10 -1.39
CA SER A 259 15.04 16.21 -2.21
C SER A 259 15.37 17.63 -2.67
N ARG A 260 14.37 18.48 -2.94
CA ARG A 260 14.50 19.77 -3.64
C ARG A 260 13.49 20.84 -3.18
N GLY A 261 13.06 20.78 -1.92
CA GLY A 261 11.97 21.62 -1.37
C GLY A 261 12.26 23.11 -1.16
N HIS A 262 13.48 23.60 -1.44
CA HIS A 262 13.83 25.02 -1.22
C HIS A 262 12.87 25.98 -1.94
N LYS A 263 12.52 25.72 -3.21
CA LYS A 263 11.59 26.59 -3.96
C LYS A 263 10.20 26.66 -3.33
N ILE A 264 9.74 25.57 -2.70
CA ILE A 264 8.46 25.54 -2.00
C ILE A 264 8.56 26.40 -0.73
N ARG A 265 9.66 26.27 0.03
CA ARG A 265 9.91 27.10 1.21
C ARG A 265 10.04 28.59 0.85
N ASP A 266 10.78 28.92 -0.21
CA ASP A 266 10.93 30.30 -0.70
C ASP A 266 9.57 30.91 -1.07
N PHE A 267 8.69 30.13 -1.71
CA PHE A 267 7.33 30.58 -2.05
C PHE A 267 6.47 30.82 -0.81
N ILE A 268 6.53 29.91 0.17
CA ILE A 268 5.83 30.05 1.45
C ILE A 268 6.36 31.29 2.21
N GLN A 269 7.68 31.44 2.28
CA GLN A 269 8.34 32.60 2.88
C GLN A 269 7.85 33.89 2.24
N LYS A 270 7.89 33.96 0.91
CA LYS A 270 7.42 35.15 0.18
C LYS A 270 5.95 35.46 0.46
N THR A 271 5.10 34.43 0.53
CA THR A 271 3.68 34.59 0.88
C THR A 271 3.50 35.18 2.29
N ILE A 272 4.33 34.76 3.25
CA ILE A 272 4.32 35.28 4.63
C ILE A 272 4.86 36.71 4.69
N GLU A 273 5.90 37.03 3.92
CA GLU A 273 6.50 38.38 3.84
C GLU A 273 5.54 39.41 3.26
N ASP A 274 4.70 39.01 2.30
CA ASP A 274 3.70 39.87 1.68
C ASP A 274 2.41 40.02 2.51
N ALA A 275 2.24 39.23 3.57
CA ALA A 275 1.07 39.25 4.45
C ALA A 275 1.14 40.38 5.50
N GLU A 276 -0.01 40.94 5.86
CA GLU A 276 -0.07 41.96 6.92
C GLU A 276 0.16 41.31 8.31
N PRO A 277 1.13 41.79 9.12
CA PRO A 277 1.40 41.25 10.44
C PRO A 277 0.32 41.65 11.48
N PRO A 278 0.08 40.82 12.52
CA PRO A 278 0.74 39.54 12.80
C PRO A 278 0.22 38.41 11.88
N VAL A 279 1.08 37.42 11.62
CA VAL A 279 0.80 36.28 10.76
C VAL A 279 0.60 35.00 11.58
N VAL A 280 -0.48 34.29 11.31
CA VAL A 280 -0.71 32.90 11.75
C VAL A 280 -0.59 31.98 10.54
N ILE A 281 0.15 30.89 10.67
CA ILE A 281 0.24 29.88 9.60
C ILE A 281 -0.69 28.73 9.95
N LEU A 282 -1.61 28.40 9.06
CA LEU A 282 -2.44 27.19 9.14
C LEU A 282 -1.99 26.22 8.04
N ALA A 283 -1.23 25.21 8.43
CA ALA A 283 -0.56 24.29 7.52
C ALA A 283 -1.11 22.86 7.63
N HIS A 284 -1.31 22.22 6.49
CA HIS A 284 -1.86 20.87 6.41
C HIS A 284 -0.88 19.88 5.78
N SER A 285 -0.79 18.66 6.35
CA SER A 285 -0.02 17.56 5.76
C SER A 285 1.45 17.97 5.49
N LEU A 286 1.97 17.74 4.29
CA LEU A 286 3.31 18.16 3.85
C LEU A 286 3.53 19.69 3.90
N GLY A 287 2.47 20.50 3.93
CA GLY A 287 2.57 21.95 4.10
C GLY A 287 3.02 22.28 5.52
N GLY A 288 2.63 21.45 6.49
CA GLY A 288 3.13 21.51 7.85
C GLY A 288 4.63 21.22 7.93
N ILE A 289 5.12 20.21 7.19
CA ILE A 289 6.57 19.94 7.09
C ILE A 289 7.27 21.17 6.51
N ALA A 290 6.76 21.71 5.40
CA ALA A 290 7.36 22.85 4.73
C ALA A 290 7.45 24.10 5.60
N CYS A 291 6.39 24.38 6.39
CA CYS A 291 6.37 25.49 7.32
C CYS A 291 7.27 25.26 8.53
N VAL A 292 7.33 24.05 9.10
CA VAL A 292 8.27 23.73 10.19
C VAL A 292 9.71 23.92 9.70
N ASP A 293 10.06 23.35 8.54
CA ASP A 293 11.41 23.48 8.00
C ASP A 293 11.81 24.94 7.77
N LEU A 294 10.91 25.75 7.20
CA LEU A 294 11.13 27.18 7.01
C LEU A 294 11.34 27.90 8.35
N LEU A 295 10.47 27.67 9.33
CA LEU A 295 10.49 28.37 10.62
C LEU A 295 11.64 27.93 11.53
N VAL A 296 12.24 26.76 11.28
CA VAL A 296 13.50 26.36 11.94
C VAL A 296 14.68 27.11 11.33
N THR A 297 14.72 27.28 10.00
CA THR A 297 15.89 27.87 9.33
C THR A 297 15.85 29.40 9.26
N GLU A 298 14.67 30.00 9.20
CA GLU A 298 14.49 31.44 8.97
C GLU A 298 13.72 32.11 10.13
N PRO A 299 14.28 33.17 10.74
CA PRO A 299 13.61 33.91 11.81
C PRO A 299 12.49 34.80 11.26
N MET A 300 11.27 34.27 11.20
CA MET A 300 10.08 34.97 10.70
C MET A 300 9.32 35.69 11.84
N ALA A 301 9.86 36.80 12.35
CA ALA A 301 9.34 37.47 13.55
C ALA A 301 7.87 37.93 13.49
N GLN A 302 7.29 38.09 12.29
CA GLN A 302 5.86 38.37 12.12
C GLN A 302 4.94 37.17 12.36
N VAL A 303 5.49 35.95 12.31
CA VAL A 303 4.73 34.72 12.54
C VAL A 303 4.61 34.49 14.03
N THR A 304 3.40 34.58 14.56
CA THR A 304 3.14 34.47 16.01
C THR A 304 2.67 33.09 16.42
N LEU A 305 2.13 32.30 15.48
CA LEU A 305 1.58 30.98 15.72
C LEU A 305 1.70 30.11 14.46
N LEU A 306 2.25 28.92 14.62
CA LEU A 306 2.15 27.82 13.66
C LEU A 306 1.03 26.87 14.09
N ILE A 307 0.10 26.58 13.19
CA ILE A 307 -0.92 25.56 13.36
C ILE A 307 -0.68 24.48 12.32
N THR A 308 -0.33 23.27 12.75
CA THR A 308 -0.28 22.10 11.86
C THR A 308 -1.51 21.24 12.06
N VAL A 309 -2.03 20.71 10.95
CA VAL A 309 -3.16 19.78 10.93
C VAL A 309 -2.74 18.56 10.14
N GLY A 310 -2.83 17.37 10.74
CA GLY A 310 -2.49 16.12 10.06
C GLY A 310 -1.05 16.08 9.52
N SER A 311 -0.07 16.64 10.24
CA SER A 311 1.30 16.80 9.73
C SER A 311 2.25 15.68 10.17
N GLN A 312 3.23 15.38 9.32
CA GLN A 312 4.28 14.39 9.56
C GLN A 312 5.57 14.99 10.13
N ALA A 313 5.65 16.31 10.33
CA ALA A 313 6.86 16.97 10.79
C ALA A 313 7.45 16.37 12.09
N PRO A 314 6.65 16.05 13.14
CA PRO A 314 7.18 15.40 14.34
C PRO A 314 7.85 14.04 14.05
N PHE A 315 7.20 13.20 13.23
CA PHE A 315 7.75 11.90 12.86
C PHE A 315 9.02 12.02 12.05
N LEU A 316 9.07 12.94 11.09
CA LEU A 316 10.28 13.20 10.32
C LEU A 316 11.43 13.66 11.19
N TYR A 317 11.19 14.48 12.22
CA TYR A 317 12.23 14.81 13.20
C TYR A 317 12.70 13.57 13.96
N GLU A 318 11.77 12.74 14.45
CA GLU A 318 12.08 11.53 15.23
C GLU A 318 12.97 10.54 14.47
N ILE A 319 12.71 10.36 13.16
CA ILE A 319 13.52 9.47 12.31
C ILE A 319 14.74 10.15 11.69
N ASN A 320 15.07 11.38 12.12
CA ASN A 320 16.16 12.21 11.57
C ASN A 320 16.04 12.48 10.06
N GLY A 321 14.80 12.59 9.56
CA GLY A 321 14.45 12.86 8.18
C GLY A 321 13.88 14.27 7.93
N LEU A 322 13.71 15.10 8.96
CA LEU A 322 13.32 16.50 8.81
C LEU A 322 14.51 17.29 8.25
N TYR A 323 14.29 18.07 7.19
CA TYR A 323 15.40 18.72 6.46
C TYR A 323 16.12 19.75 7.32
N SER A 324 15.38 20.51 8.12
CA SER A 324 15.89 21.66 8.85
C SER A 324 16.55 21.33 10.19
N LEU A 325 16.25 20.16 10.77
CA LEU A 325 16.60 19.87 12.16
C LEU A 325 16.96 18.39 12.35
N GLU A 326 18.19 18.16 12.79
CA GLU A 326 18.64 16.83 13.19
C GLU A 326 18.00 16.41 14.53
N PHE A 327 17.74 15.11 14.68
CA PHE A 327 17.20 14.55 15.92
C PHE A 327 18.10 14.88 17.11
N GLY A 328 17.49 15.32 18.21
CA GLY A 328 18.18 15.75 19.42
C GLY A 328 18.52 17.24 19.46
N GLN A 329 18.44 17.97 18.33
CA GLN A 329 18.52 19.43 18.33
C GLN A 329 17.18 20.03 18.79
N PRO A 330 17.20 21.07 19.64
CA PRO A 330 15.97 21.76 20.03
C PRO A 330 15.45 22.65 18.90
N LEU A 331 14.15 22.99 18.93
CA LEU A 331 13.65 24.10 18.12
C LEU A 331 14.38 25.40 18.50
N PRO A 332 14.71 26.27 17.54
CA PRO A 332 15.36 27.54 17.84
C PRO A 332 14.45 28.45 18.68
N ASP A 333 15.05 29.36 19.46
CA ASP A 333 14.31 30.23 20.39
C ASP A 333 13.26 31.10 19.67
N PHE A 334 13.57 31.53 18.44
CA PHE A 334 12.70 32.33 17.59
C PHE A 334 11.55 31.53 16.95
N PHE A 335 11.54 30.19 17.07
CA PHE A 335 10.44 29.38 16.56
C PHE A 335 9.14 29.76 17.29
N PRO A 336 8.04 30.01 16.55
CA PRO A 336 6.79 30.48 17.14
C PRO A 336 6.13 29.40 18.01
N GLU A 337 5.08 29.80 18.75
CA GLU A 337 4.21 28.82 19.39
C GLU A 337 3.62 27.87 18.34
N TRP A 338 3.47 26.60 18.68
CA TRP A 338 3.03 25.58 17.74
C TRP A 338 1.83 24.79 18.28
N LEU A 339 0.66 24.98 17.66
CA LEU A 339 -0.51 24.13 17.84
C LEU A 339 -0.48 22.98 16.82
N ASN A 340 -0.48 21.74 17.28
CA ASN A 340 -0.57 20.57 16.41
C ASN A 340 -1.91 19.84 16.61
N ILE A 341 -2.65 19.63 15.52
CA ILE A 341 -3.95 18.96 15.53
C ILE A 341 -3.81 17.62 14.81
N TYR A 342 -4.24 16.54 15.48
CA TYR A 342 -4.11 15.17 14.98
C TYR A 342 -5.38 14.35 15.23
N ASP A 343 -5.56 13.27 14.46
CA ASP A 343 -6.63 12.29 14.62
C ASP A 343 -6.02 10.89 14.65
N SER A 344 -6.39 10.06 15.63
CA SER A 344 -5.89 8.69 15.74
C SER A 344 -6.16 7.79 14.52
N ARG A 345 -7.14 8.15 13.68
CA ARG A 345 -7.47 7.44 12.42
C ARG A 345 -6.79 8.05 11.20
N ASP A 346 -6.14 9.20 11.37
CA ASP A 346 -5.25 9.75 10.37
C ASP A 346 -3.83 9.25 10.64
N PHE A 347 -3.45 8.19 9.93
CA PHE A 347 -2.14 7.56 10.03
C PHE A 347 -0.98 8.43 9.51
N LEU A 348 -1.27 9.63 9.03
CA LEU A 348 -0.29 10.63 8.62
C LEU A 348 -0.21 11.81 9.61
N SER A 349 -0.90 11.74 10.74
CA SER A 349 -0.86 12.74 11.81
C SER A 349 -0.04 12.25 13.00
N TYR A 350 0.93 13.05 13.45
CA TYR A 350 1.88 12.66 14.50
C TYR A 350 1.92 13.69 15.63
N ILE A 351 2.23 13.24 16.85
CA ILE A 351 2.26 14.02 18.09
C ILE A 351 3.62 14.73 18.20
N GLY A 352 3.63 16.03 18.52
CA GLY A 352 4.87 16.84 18.61
C GLY A 352 5.29 17.25 20.02
N ALA A 353 4.38 17.35 20.99
CA ALA A 353 4.66 17.87 22.34
C ALA A 353 5.61 16.97 23.15
N THR A 354 5.70 15.69 22.80
CA THR A 354 6.68 14.78 23.43
C THR A 354 8.11 15.07 22.95
N LEU A 355 8.26 15.51 21.70
CA LEU A 355 9.56 15.79 21.07
C LEU A 355 10.02 17.24 21.35
N PHE A 356 9.07 18.17 21.43
CA PHE A 356 9.35 19.60 21.59
C PHE A 356 8.54 20.19 22.77
N PRO A 357 8.91 19.86 24.02
CA PRO A 357 8.19 20.32 25.19
C PRO A 357 8.21 21.85 25.28
N ASN A 358 7.11 22.42 25.77
CA ASN A 358 6.89 23.87 25.95
C ASN A 358 6.73 24.71 24.68
N LYS A 359 7.00 24.16 23.49
CA LYS A 359 6.77 24.83 22.21
C LYS A 359 5.57 24.28 21.46
N VAL A 360 5.32 22.98 21.60
CA VAL A 360 4.23 22.29 20.89
C VAL A 360 3.12 21.93 21.85
N GLN A 361 1.89 22.24 21.45
CA GLN A 361 0.67 21.80 22.09
C GLN A 361 -0.12 20.90 21.12
N ASP A 362 -0.25 19.63 21.47
CA ASP A 362 -1.07 18.70 20.70
C ASP A 362 -2.55 18.77 21.10
N VAL A 363 -3.44 18.68 20.12
CA VAL A 363 -4.89 18.56 20.30
C VAL A 363 -5.39 17.38 19.47
N LEU A 364 -5.91 16.36 20.15
CA LEU A 364 -6.62 15.26 19.52
C LEU A 364 -8.02 15.70 19.08
N VAL A 365 -8.36 15.42 17.84
CA VAL A 365 -9.73 15.49 17.32
C VAL A 365 -10.16 14.11 16.82
N ASP A 366 -11.47 13.89 16.72
CA ASP A 366 -12.04 12.68 16.13
C ASP A 366 -12.97 13.07 14.99
N SER A 367 -12.54 12.81 13.76
CA SER A 367 -13.29 13.07 12.53
C SER A 367 -14.40 12.04 12.28
N LYS A 368 -14.39 10.91 13.01
CA LYS A 368 -15.24 9.74 12.76
C LYS A 368 -15.12 9.13 11.36
N GLN A 369 -14.02 9.43 10.65
CA GLN A 369 -13.73 8.88 9.33
C GLN A 369 -12.64 7.80 9.41
N PRO A 370 -12.65 6.77 8.53
CA PRO A 370 -11.54 5.86 8.38
C PRO A 370 -10.40 6.50 7.58
N PHE A 371 -9.21 5.89 7.61
CA PHE A 371 -8.13 6.24 6.70
C PHE A 371 -8.46 5.77 5.26
N PRO A 372 -8.19 6.58 4.20
CA PRO A 372 -7.53 7.88 4.21
C PRO A 372 -8.46 9.09 4.39
N GLN A 373 -9.78 8.91 4.47
CA GLN A 373 -10.75 10.02 4.57
C GLN A 373 -10.54 10.91 5.80
N ALA A 374 -10.08 10.34 6.92
CA ALA A 374 -9.73 11.07 8.14
C ALA A 374 -8.74 12.21 7.88
N HIS A 375 -7.78 12.03 6.97
CA HIS A 375 -6.73 13.00 6.67
C HIS A 375 -7.28 14.31 6.07
N SER A 376 -8.40 14.26 5.35
CA SER A 376 -9.02 15.45 4.74
C SER A 376 -10.22 15.99 5.53
N ALA A 377 -10.64 15.29 6.58
CA ALA A 377 -11.90 15.56 7.29
C ALA A 377 -11.79 16.68 8.35
N TYR A 378 -10.59 17.19 8.64
CA TYR A 378 -10.37 18.20 9.67
C TYR A 378 -11.18 19.48 9.46
N TRP A 379 -11.35 19.92 8.20
CA TRP A 379 -11.94 21.22 7.87
C TRP A 379 -13.45 21.28 8.10
N THR A 380 -14.12 20.14 8.06
CA THR A 380 -15.55 20.03 8.37
C THR A 380 -15.80 19.58 9.81
N ASN A 381 -14.75 19.26 10.57
CA ASN A 381 -14.84 18.86 11.97
C ASN A 381 -14.92 20.11 12.89
N PRO A 382 -16.02 20.33 13.63
CA PRO A 382 -16.13 21.45 14.55
C PRO A 382 -15.08 21.46 15.66
N ALA A 383 -14.56 20.30 16.06
CA ALA A 383 -13.54 20.20 17.10
C ALA A 383 -12.21 20.86 16.67
N THR A 384 -11.85 20.75 15.38
CA THR A 384 -10.69 21.44 14.80
C THR A 384 -10.81 22.94 14.99
N TRP A 385 -11.94 23.52 14.60
CA TRP A 385 -12.17 24.96 14.71
C TRP A 385 -12.28 25.44 16.17
N LYS A 386 -12.88 24.62 17.05
CA LYS A 386 -12.91 24.89 18.49
C LYS A 386 -11.51 24.96 19.09
N ALA A 387 -10.54 24.23 18.54
CA ALA A 387 -9.15 24.33 18.92
C ALA A 387 -8.46 25.56 18.31
N ILE A 388 -8.70 25.86 17.03
CA ILE A 388 -8.01 26.94 16.32
C ILE A 388 -8.46 28.33 16.79
N ILE A 389 -9.76 28.61 16.76
CA ILE A 389 -10.31 29.97 16.89
C ILE A 389 -9.86 30.71 18.17
N PRO A 390 -9.85 30.09 19.37
CA PRO A 390 -9.42 30.77 20.59
C PRO A 390 -7.95 31.16 20.64
N ARG A 391 -7.11 30.62 19.74
CA ARG A 391 -5.67 30.87 19.67
C ARG A 391 -5.29 31.92 18.64
N LEU A 392 -6.24 32.37 17.83
CA LEU A 392 -6.00 33.42 16.84
C LEU A 392 -5.86 34.78 17.56
N PRO A 393 -4.78 35.56 17.29
CA PRO A 393 -4.50 36.85 17.93
C PRO A 393 -5.62 37.88 17.85
#